data_AF-A0A958I782-F1
#
_entry.id   AF-A0A958I782-F1
#
_cell.length_a   1.000
_cell.length_b   1.000
_cell.length_c   1.000
_cell.angle_alpha   90.00
_cell.angle_beta   90.00
_cell.angle_gamma   90.00
#
_symmetry.space_group_name_H-M   'P 1'
#
loop_
_entity.id
_entity.type
_entity.pdbx_description
1 polymer ?
#
loop_
_entity_poly.entity_id
_entity_poly.type
_entity_poly.pdbx_seq_one_letter_code
_entity_poly.pdbx_strand_id
1 'polypeptide(L)' 'MKSIKVLYTVSCSCGEQFEKAFEIEEGSVQISTDVQAFCPFCGEYVTATVKGKVLPDIEILRAIEKKIPRK' A
#
# COMPACT_ATOMS: atom_id res chain seq x y z
N MET A 1 -17.03 -8.87 -0.15
CA MET A 1 -15.67 -9.36 0.17
C MET A 1 -15.29 -8.81 1.53
N LYS A 2 -14.77 -9.63 2.44
CA LYS A 2 -14.31 -9.15 3.75
C LYS A 2 -12.85 -8.73 3.64
N SER A 3 -12.55 -7.54 4.12
CA SER A 3 -11.19 -7.03 4.27
C SER A 3 -10.89 -6.81 5.74
N ILE A 4 -9.63 -6.96 6.11
CA ILE A 4 -9.13 -6.61 7.44
C ILE A 4 -8.11 -5.49 7.30
N LYS A 5 -8.14 -4.54 8.24
CA LYS A 5 -7.14 -3.49 8.37
C LYS A 5 -5.99 -4.02 9.20
N VAL A 6 -4.79 -4.05 8.63
CA VAL A 6 -3.59 -4.50 9.32
C VAL A 6 -2.57 -3.38 9.33
N LEU A 7 -2.07 -3.04 10.51
CA LEU A 7 -0.97 -2.10 10.69
C LEU A 7 0.34 -2.80 10.38
N TYR A 8 1.11 -2.24 9.46
CA TYR A 8 2.47 -2.67 9.17
C TYR A 8 3.43 -1.53 9.47
N THR A 9 4.54 -1.88 10.13
CA THR A 9 5.68 -1.00 10.27
C THR A 9 6.49 -1.04 8.98
N VAL A 10 6.60 0.10 8.31
CA VAL A 10 7.36 0.28 7.08
C VAL A 10 8.66 1.00 7.42
N SER A 11 9.78 0.39 7.06
CA SER A 11 11.10 1.00 7.17
C SER A 11 11.44 1.76 5.91
N CYS A 12 11.76 3.05 6.06
CA CYS A 12 12.21 3.89 4.96
C CYS A 12 13.73 3.85 4.84
N SER A 13 14.25 4.03 3.61
CA SER A 13 15.69 4.20 3.36
C SER A 13 16.30 5.42 4.04
N CYS A 14 15.48 6.39 4.48
CA CYS A 14 15.94 7.53 5.29
C CYS A 14 16.31 7.16 6.74
N GLY A 15 16.14 5.90 7.15
CA GLY A 15 16.45 5.42 8.50
C GLY A 15 15.27 5.46 9.47
N GLU A 16 14.19 6.15 9.10
CA GLU A 16 12.97 6.25 9.91
C GLU A 16 12.00 5.09 9.62
N GLN A 17 11.19 4.76 10.62
CA GLN A 17 10.13 3.76 10.53
C GLN A 17 8.79 4.41 10.82
N PHE A 18 7.75 4.06 10.06
CA PHE A 18 6.40 4.54 10.27
C PHE A 18 5.39 3.41 10.19
N GLU A 19 4.26 3.58 10.88
CA GLU A 19 3.15 2.64 10.80
C GLU A 19 2.20 3.06 9.69
N LYS A 20 1.82 2.10 8.84
CA LYS A 20 0.82 2.29 7.80
C LYS A 20 -0.22 1.18 7.87
N ALA A 21 -1.49 1.56 7.89
CA ALA A 21 -2.58 0.62 7.77
C ALA A 21 -2.77 0.21 6.30
N PHE A 22 -2.82 -1.09 6.05
CA PHE A 22 -3.16 -1.65 4.76
C PHE A 22 -4.45 -2.45 4.88
N GLU A 23 -5.35 -2.29 3.90
CA GLU A 23 -6.53 -3.12 3.76
C GLU A 23 -6.16 -4.38 2.98
N ILE A 24 -6.18 -5.52 3.65
CA ILE A 24 -5.89 -6.81 3.03
C ILE A 24 -7.14 -7.68 2.95
N GLU A 25 -7.26 -8.46 1.89
CA GLU A 25 -8.36 -9.40 1.69
C GLU A 25 -8.26 -10.54 2.74
N GLU A 26 -9.33 -10.79 3.49
CA GLU A 26 -9.37 -11.85 4.51
C GLU A 26 -9.14 -13.23 3.85
N GLY A 27 -8.17 -14.00 4.36
CA GLY A 27 -7.79 -15.31 3.79
C GLY A 27 -6.67 -15.26 2.75
N SER A 28 -6.21 -14.07 2.34
CA SER A 28 -5.10 -13.91 1.38
C SER A 28 -3.71 -13.86 2.02
N VAL A 29 -3.57 -14.17 3.31
CA VAL A 29 -2.30 -14.05 4.08
C VAL A 29 -1.17 -14.94 3.53
N GLN A 30 -1.50 -15.92 2.70
CA GLN A 30 -0.54 -16.80 2.04
C GLN A 30 0.23 -16.14 0.88
N ILE A 31 -0.29 -15.03 0.34
CA ILE A 31 0.41 -14.26 -0.70
C ILE A 31 1.10 -13.05 -0.09
N SER A 32 2.19 -12.60 -0.71
CA SER A 32 2.87 -11.35 -0.38
C SER A 32 2.66 -10.36 -1.53
N THR A 33 2.29 -9.13 -1.21
CA THR A 33 2.12 -8.05 -2.17
C THR A 33 3.07 -6.92 -1.83
N ASP A 34 3.86 -6.49 -2.81
CA ASP A 34 4.69 -5.29 -2.69
C ASP A 34 3.84 -4.06 -2.97
N VAL A 35 3.81 -3.12 -2.02
CA VAL A 35 3.03 -1.89 -2.10
C VAL A 35 3.90 -0.67 -1.88
N GLN A 36 3.62 0.40 -2.61
CA GLN A 36 4.28 1.68 -2.38
C GLN A 36 3.62 2.41 -1.21
N ALA A 37 4.44 2.76 -0.24
CA ALA A 37 4.07 3.57 0.92
C ALA A 37 4.80 4.91 0.85
N PHE A 38 4.06 6.00 0.99
CA PHE A 38 4.66 7.32 1.12
C PHE A 38 5.26 7.48 2.52
N CYS A 39 6.54 7.83 2.58
CA CYS A 39 7.22 8.15 3.82
C CYS A 39 6.95 9.60 4.22
N PRO A 40 6.29 9.87 5.37
CA PRO A 40 6.01 11.23 5.81
C PRO A 40 7.25 12.00 6.27
N PHE A 41 8.38 11.32 6.49
CA PHE A 41 9.61 11.93 6.99
C PHE A 41 10.49 12.50 5.86
N CYS A 42 10.75 11.71 4.82
CA CYS A 42 11.58 12.13 3.68
C CYS A 42 10.77 12.55 2.45
N GLY A 43 9.46 12.28 2.43
CA GLY A 43 8.59 12.59 1.29
C GLY A 43 8.79 11.66 0.07
N GLU A 44 9.53 10.56 0.22
CA GLU A 44 9.74 9.57 -0.83
C GLU A 44 8.79 8.38 -0.73
N TYR A 45 8.57 7.70 -1.85
CA TYR A 45 7.81 6.46 -1.89
C TYR A 45 8.76 5.29 -1.68
N VAL A 46 8.44 4.44 -0.70
CA VAL A 46 9.18 3.21 -0.40
C VAL A 46 8.32 1.99 -0.66
N THR A 47 8.95 0.91 -1.12
CA THR A 47 8.26 -0.36 -1.34
C THR A 47 8.24 -1.15 -0.05
N ALA A 48 7.05 -1.46 0.45
CA ALA A 48 6.82 -2.31 1.60
C ALA A 48 6.20 -3.64 1.16
N THR A 49 6.75 -4.76 1.62
CA THR A 49 6.18 -6.08 1.37
C THR A 49 5.19 -6.40 2.48
N VAL A 50 3.91 -6.53 2.14
CA VAL A 50 2.86 -6.93 3.10
C VAL A 50 2.36 -8.33 2.79
N LYS A 51 2.02 -9.08 3.85
CA LYS A 51 1.36 -10.39 3.70
C LYS A 51 -0.13 -10.17 3.55
N GLY A 52 -0.68 -10.66 2.46
CA GLY A 52 -2.04 -10.38 2.03
C GLY A 52 -2.09 -9.76 0.64
N LYS A 53 -3.21 -9.98 -0.03
CA LYS A 53 -3.63 -9.20 -1.19
C LYS A 53 -4.10 -7.85 -0.69
N VAL A 54 -3.30 -6.81 -0.95
CA VAL A 54 -3.73 -5.44 -0.64
C VAL A 54 -4.83 -5.07 -1.62
N LEU A 55 -5.98 -4.69 -1.07
CA LEU A 55 -7.05 -4.15 -1.89
C LEU A 55 -6.64 -2.73 -2.28
N PRO A 56 -6.75 -2.35 -3.57
CA PRO A 56 -6.47 -0.99 -4.00
C PRO A 56 -7.39 -0.06 -3.23
N ASP A 57 -6.79 0.84 -2.46
CA ASP A 57 -7.53 1.90 -1.80
C ASP A 57 -8.30 2.68 -2.88
N ILE A 58 -9.61 2.84 -2.71
CA ILE A 58 -10.48 3.48 -3.71
C ILE A 58 -9.98 4.91 -4.02
N GLU A 59 -9.19 5.52 -3.12
CA GLU A 59 -8.53 6.80 -3.35
C GLU A 59 -7.43 6.76 -4.42
N ILE A 60 -6.70 5.65 -4.58
CA ILE A 60 -5.64 5.52 -5.59
C ILE A 60 -6.24 5.37 -7.00
N LEU A 61 -7.41 4.73 -7.13
CA LEU A 61 -8.06 4.54 -8.43
C LEU A 61 -8.46 5.86 -9.11
N ARG A 62 -8.83 6.89 -8.33
CA ARG A 62 -9.14 8.22 -8.90
C ARG A 62 -7.91 8.93 -9.47
N ALA A 63 -6.70 8.62 -9.01
CA ALA A 63 -5.48 9.22 -9.54
C ALA A 63 -5.00 8.55 -10.84
N ILE A 64 -5.28 7.25 -11.02
CA ILE A 64 -4.80 6.48 -12.18
C ILE A 64 -5.76 6.59 -13.38
N GLU A 65 -7.08 6.75 -13.16
CA GLU A 65 -8.05 6.90 -14.26
C GLU A 65 -7.90 8.21 -15.06
N LYS A 66 -7.10 9.19 -14.61
CA LYS A 66 -6.85 10.43 -15.36
C LYS A 66 -5.69 10.36 -16.37
N LYS A 67 -5.01 9.22 -16.54
CA LYS A 67 -3.89 9.07 -17.49
C LYS A 67 -4.11 8.04 -18.59
N ILE A 68 -5.34 7.87 -19.08
CA ILE A 68 -5.56 7.24 -20.40
C ILE A 68 -6.14 8.30 -21.33
N PRO A 69 -5.32 9.00 -22.15
CA PRO A 69 -5.87 9.69 -23.31
C PRO A 69 -6.45 8.63 -24.24
N ARG A 70 -7.79 8.56 -24.35
CA ARG A 70 -8.44 7.89 -25.47
C ARG A 70 -7.97 8.58 -26.74
N LYS A 71 -7.23 7.85 -27.57
CA LYS A 71 -6.89 8.25 -28.94
C LYS A 71 -7.88 7.62 -29.90
#